data_AF-K2AKW6-F1
#
_entry.id   AF-K2AKW6-F1
#
_cell.length_a   1.000
_cell.length_b   1.000
_cell.length_c   1.000
_cell.angle_alpha   90.00
_cell.angle_beta   90.00
_cell.angle_gamma   90.00
#
_symmetry.space_group_name_H-M   'P 1'
#
loop_
_entity.id
_entity.type
_entity.pdbx_description
1 polymer ?
#
loop_
_entity_poly.entity_id
_entity_poly.type
_entity_poly.pdbx_seq_one_letter_code
_entity_poly.pdbx_strand_id
1 'polypeptide(L)'
;MKRITDINDHQHPSTTNKHHLANTTPGKPHKRMGYYDGKIFFASDRATYTFVHEDAVVILHLDVARSSLYLNGHKITSMNEQDELPEFLERFKKCLASNPQTQSLLHSFDSIVLKLE
;
A
#
# COMPACT_ATOMS: atom_id res chain seq x y z
N MET A 1 -68.05 2.52 2.78
CA MET A 1 -68.81 3.48 3.63
C MET A 1 -67.83 4.46 4.27
N LYS A 2 -68.21 5.73 4.47
CA LYS A 2 -67.34 6.79 5.02
C LYS A 2 -67.36 6.80 6.55
N ARG A 3 -66.24 7.17 7.21
CA ARG A 3 -66.23 8.04 8.40
C ARG A 3 -64.96 8.91 8.47
N ILE A 4 -65.20 10.15 8.87
CA ILE A 4 -64.29 11.27 9.22
C ILE A 4 -64.99 11.93 10.43
N THR A 5 -64.32 12.58 11.39
CA THR A 5 -62.92 13.04 11.50
C THR A 5 -62.42 12.75 12.93
N ASP A 6 -61.23 13.19 13.35
CA ASP A 6 -61.12 14.41 14.19
C ASP A 6 -59.67 14.92 14.33
N ILE A 7 -59.52 16.15 14.85
CA ILE A 7 -58.32 17.00 14.72
C ILE A 7 -57.85 17.52 16.10
N ASN A 8 -56.53 17.52 16.33
CA ASN A 8 -55.75 18.40 17.21
C ASN A 8 -54.27 18.11 16.87
N ASP A 9 -53.42 18.98 16.35
CA ASP A 9 -53.14 20.40 16.61
C ASP A 9 -52.45 20.66 17.98
N HIS A 10 -51.52 21.63 17.97
CA HIS A 10 -50.51 21.96 19.00
C HIS A 10 -49.36 20.91 19.11
N GLN A 11 -48.06 21.26 19.05
CA GLN A 11 -47.38 22.56 19.11
C GLN A 11 -46.01 22.50 18.41
N HIS A 12 -45.61 23.57 17.70
CA HIS A 12 -44.20 23.91 17.49
C HIS A 12 -43.64 24.55 18.77
N PRO A 13 -42.32 24.41 19.03
CA PRO A 13 -41.53 25.65 19.00
C PRO A 13 -40.23 25.51 18.20
N SER A 14 -39.96 26.55 17.41
CA SER A 14 -38.64 26.83 16.83
C SER A 14 -37.58 27.06 17.92
N THR A 15 -36.29 26.81 17.65
CA THR A 15 -35.22 27.83 17.79
C THR A 15 -33.77 27.32 17.56
N THR A 16 -32.96 28.24 17.01
CA THR A 16 -31.52 28.43 17.28
C THR A 16 -30.47 27.51 16.65
N ASN A 17 -29.82 28.08 15.62
CA ASN A 17 -28.43 27.81 15.21
C ASN A 17 -27.45 27.66 16.39
N LYS A 18 -26.61 26.61 16.35
CA LYS A 18 -25.21 26.71 16.81
C LYS A 18 -24.28 25.92 15.87
N HIS A 19 -23.49 26.64 15.09
CA HIS A 19 -22.23 26.12 14.58
C HIS A 19 -21.36 25.75 15.78
N HIS A 20 -21.14 24.46 16.03
CA HIS A 20 -20.10 24.05 16.98
C HIS A 20 -18.80 23.80 16.22
N LEU A 21 -18.02 24.87 16.11
CA LEU A 21 -16.62 24.81 15.72
C LEU A 21 -15.87 24.01 16.80
N ALA A 22 -15.72 22.71 16.60
CA ALA A 22 -15.03 21.85 17.56
C ALA A 22 -13.52 22.10 17.47
N ASN A 23 -13.03 22.85 18.47
CA ASN A 23 -11.65 23.29 18.64
C ASN A 23 -10.59 22.30 18.15
N THR A 24 -9.67 22.80 17.33
CA THR A 24 -8.40 22.16 17.00
C THR A 24 -7.63 21.81 18.28
N THR A 25 -7.63 20.55 18.67
CA THR A 25 -6.72 20.05 19.69
C THR A 25 -5.28 20.27 19.21
N PRO A 26 -4.38 20.89 20.01
CA PRO A 26 -2.98 21.03 19.63
C PRO A 26 -2.41 19.64 19.34
N GLY A 27 -1.68 19.53 18.24
CA GLY A 27 -1.30 18.25 17.64
C GLY A 27 -0.67 17.32 18.67
N LYS A 28 -1.32 16.16 18.90
CA LYS A 28 -0.60 14.99 19.42
C LYS A 28 0.64 14.83 18.54
N PRO A 29 1.85 14.65 19.09
CA PRO A 29 3.02 14.41 18.27
C PRO A 29 2.68 13.27 17.32
N HIS A 30 2.84 13.48 16.01
CA HIS A 30 2.62 12.43 15.03
C HIS A 30 3.51 11.27 15.46
N LYS A 31 2.87 10.21 15.99
CA LYS A 31 3.49 8.93 16.26
C LYS A 31 4.19 8.58 14.96
N ARG A 32 5.54 8.62 14.95
CA ARG A 32 6.34 8.44 13.72
C ARG A 32 5.71 7.29 12.96
N MET A 33 5.08 7.58 11.82
CA MET A 33 4.40 6.54 11.08
C MET A 33 5.49 5.54 10.76
N GLY A 34 5.30 4.29 11.19
CA GLY A 34 6.22 3.22 10.83
C GLY A 34 6.39 3.27 9.32
N TYR A 35 7.64 3.19 8.86
CA TYR A 35 7.97 3.20 7.45
C TYR A 35 6.95 2.35 6.69
N TYR A 36 6.36 2.93 5.65
CA TYR A 36 5.31 2.27 4.89
C TYR A 36 5.88 0.97 4.32
N ASP A 37 5.47 -0.16 4.91
CA ASP A 37 5.96 -1.54 4.66
C ASP A 37 5.55 -2.08 3.27
N GLY A 38 5.16 -1.16 2.40
CA GLY A 38 4.88 -1.35 1.00
C GLY A 38 3.50 -1.89 0.66
N LYS A 39 3.28 -2.02 -0.65
CA LYS A 39 2.23 -2.84 -1.24
C LYS A 39 2.86 -3.74 -2.29
N ILE A 40 2.39 -4.98 -2.32
CA ILE A 40 2.68 -5.92 -3.40
C ILE A 40 1.44 -6.06 -4.29
N PHE A 41 1.65 -5.85 -5.59
CA PHE A 41 0.68 -6.14 -6.66
C PHE A 41 1.24 -7.31 -7.46
N PHE A 42 0.43 -8.32 -7.75
CA PHE A 42 0.91 -9.52 -8.43
C PHE A 42 -0.11 -10.04 -9.46
N ALA A 43 0.42 -10.80 -10.40
CA ALA A 43 -0.28 -11.62 -11.38
C ALA A 43 0.42 -12.99 -11.44
N SER A 44 -0.07 -13.92 -12.25
CA SER A 44 0.44 -15.30 -12.31
C SER A 44 1.95 -15.41 -12.61
N ASP A 45 2.51 -14.47 -13.37
CA ASP A 45 3.90 -14.43 -13.85
C ASP A 45 4.69 -13.20 -13.36
N ARG A 46 4.09 -12.33 -12.52
CA ARG A 46 4.66 -11.02 -12.17
C ARG A 46 4.38 -10.60 -10.74
N ALA A 47 5.31 -9.87 -10.14
CA ALA A 47 5.10 -9.17 -8.88
C ALA A 47 5.73 -7.78 -8.94
N THR A 48 5.05 -6.79 -8.35
CA THR A 48 5.54 -5.42 -8.19
C THR A 48 5.43 -5.07 -6.72
N TYR A 49 6.56 -4.78 -6.07
CA TYR A 49 6.62 -4.36 -4.68
C TYR A 49 7.04 -2.90 -4.62
N THR A 50 6.20 -2.06 -4.01
CA THR A 50 6.44 -0.62 -3.86
C THR A 50 6.49 -0.26 -2.39
N PHE A 51 7.61 0.27 -1.92
CA PHE A 51 7.86 0.65 -0.53
C PHE A 51 8.58 2.01 -0.44
N VAL A 52 8.73 2.54 0.76
CA VAL A 52 9.52 3.76 1.02
C VAL A 52 10.84 3.36 1.67
N HIS A 53 11.94 3.91 1.18
CA HIS A 53 13.28 3.77 1.77
C HIS A 53 13.91 5.16 1.86
N GLU A 54 14.44 5.51 3.03
CA GLU A 54 14.80 6.89 3.39
C GLU A 54 13.69 7.89 2.98
N ASP A 55 13.98 8.82 2.07
CA ASP A 55 13.04 9.80 1.51
C ASP A 55 12.59 9.47 0.07
N ALA A 56 12.84 8.25 -0.42
CA ALA A 56 12.54 7.80 -1.77
C ALA A 56 11.47 6.70 -1.83
N VAL A 57 10.67 6.70 -2.91
CA VAL A 57 9.78 5.57 -3.25
C VAL A 57 10.57 4.58 -4.11
N VAL A 58 10.66 3.35 -3.63
CA VAL A 58 11.33 2.24 -4.32
C VAL A 58 10.28 1.31 -4.93
N ILE A 59 10.43 1.00 -6.22
CA ILE A 59 9.57 0.09 -6.97
C ILE A 59 10.42 -1.04 -7.54
N LEU A 60 10.28 -2.25 -6.97
CA LEU A 60 10.84 -3.48 -7.55
C LEU A 60 9.78 -4.18 -8.38
N HIS A 61 10.14 -4.61 -9.59
CA HIS A 61 9.27 -5.40 -10.48
C HIS A 61 9.97 -6.68 -10.93
N LEU A 62 9.32 -7.81 -10.69
CA LEU A 62 9.67 -9.14 -11.16
C LEU A 62 8.79 -9.49 -12.37
N ASP A 63 9.43 -9.78 -13.50
CA ASP A 63 8.80 -10.36 -14.69
C ASP A 63 9.41 -11.74 -14.95
N VAL A 64 8.66 -12.81 -14.62
CA VAL A 64 9.12 -14.20 -14.77
C VAL A 64 9.19 -14.59 -16.25
N ALA A 65 8.24 -14.13 -17.06
CA ALA A 65 8.21 -14.41 -18.51
C ALA A 65 9.44 -13.84 -19.23
N ARG A 66 9.97 -12.70 -18.76
CA ARG A 66 11.22 -12.08 -19.23
C ARG A 66 12.45 -12.48 -18.44
N SER A 67 12.31 -13.32 -17.40
CA SER A 67 13.38 -13.66 -16.45
C SER A 67 14.20 -12.45 -16.01
N SER A 68 13.52 -11.34 -15.66
CA SER A 68 14.15 -10.03 -15.43
C SER A 68 13.59 -9.36 -14.18
N LEU A 69 14.47 -8.65 -13.48
CA LEU A 69 14.13 -7.73 -12.39
C LEU A 69 14.33 -6.29 -12.85
N TYR A 70 13.51 -5.38 -12.32
CA TYR A 70 13.58 -3.95 -12.59
C TYR A 70 13.48 -3.16 -11.29
N LEU A 71 14.27 -2.09 -11.16
CA LEU A 71 14.18 -1.10 -10.08
C LEU A 71 13.75 0.24 -10.68
N ASN A 72 12.70 0.84 -10.15
CA ASN A 72 12.17 2.14 -10.58
C ASN A 72 11.94 2.25 -12.10
N GLY A 73 11.61 1.12 -12.75
CA GLY A 73 11.40 1.01 -14.20
C GLY A 73 12.65 0.64 -15.02
N HIS A 74 13.85 0.70 -14.44
CA HIS A 74 15.10 0.32 -15.09
C HIS A 74 15.41 -1.16 -14.87
N LYS A 75 15.81 -1.88 -15.93
CA LYS A 75 16.21 -3.28 -15.80
C LYS A 75 17.51 -3.36 -15.00
N ILE A 76 17.54 -4.21 -13.98
CA ILE A 76 18.76 -4.53 -13.23
C ILE A 76 19.60 -5.49 -14.07
N THR A 77 20.90 -5.19 -14.23
CA THR A 77 21.85 -5.97 -15.03
C THR A 77 22.99 -6.58 -14.21
N SER A 78 23.43 -5.94 -13.13
CA SER A 78 24.31 -6.53 -12.12
C SER A 78 23.97 -6.00 -10.72
N MET A 79 24.26 -6.79 -9.69
CA MET A 79 24.12 -6.35 -8.29
C MET A 79 25.16 -5.32 -7.88
N ASN A 80 26.27 -5.19 -8.61
CA ASN A 80 27.38 -4.27 -8.27
C ASN A 80 27.12 -2.80 -8.67
N GLU A 81 25.98 -2.50 -9.30
CA GLU A 81 25.67 -1.15 -9.79
C GLU A 81 25.07 -0.24 -8.70
N GLN A 82 24.59 -0.80 -7.58
CA GLN A 82 23.84 -0.08 -6.53
C GLN A 82 24.03 -0.74 -5.16
N ASP A 83 24.60 -0.01 -4.20
CA ASP A 83 24.95 -0.54 -2.86
C ASP A 83 23.74 -1.05 -2.05
N GLU A 84 22.56 -0.44 -2.22
CA GLU A 84 21.33 -0.77 -1.46
C GLU A 84 20.50 -1.90 -2.10
N LEU A 85 20.79 -2.26 -3.36
CA LEU A 85 20.02 -3.24 -4.12
C LEU A 85 19.92 -4.63 -3.43
N PRO A 86 20.98 -5.17 -2.79
CA PRO A 86 20.86 -6.42 -2.02
C PRO A 86 19.81 -6.34 -0.90
N GLU A 87 19.72 -5.20 -0.19
CA GLU A 87 18.71 -5.01 0.86
C GLU A 87 17.30 -4.95 0.26
N PHE A 88 17.12 -4.24 -0.84
CA PHE A 88 15.83 -4.12 -1.51
C PHE A 88 15.33 -5.49 -2.03
N LEU A 89 16.25 -6.30 -2.57
CA LEU A 89 15.97 -7.67 -3.00
C LEU A 89 15.61 -8.58 -1.82
N GLU A 90 16.30 -8.47 -0.68
CA GLU A 90 15.96 -9.23 0.53
C GLU A 90 14.57 -8.86 1.08
N ARG A 91 14.25 -7.55 1.14
CA ARG A 91 12.91 -7.05 1.51
C ARG A 91 11.83 -7.60 0.56
N PHE A 92 12.07 -7.59 -0.75
CA PHE A 92 11.13 -8.11 -1.74
C PHE A 92 10.95 -9.63 -1.59
N LYS A 93 12.03 -10.40 -1.37
CA LYS A 93 11.97 -11.85 -1.10
C LYS A 93 11.11 -12.16 0.14
N LYS A 94 11.27 -11.40 1.23
CA LYS A 94 10.44 -11.52 2.44
C LYS A 94 8.96 -11.23 2.14
N CYS A 95 8.66 -10.21 1.34
CA CYS A 95 7.30 -9.87 0.91
C CYS A 95 6.67 -10.97 0.03
N LEU A 96 7.44 -11.55 -0.90
CA LEU A 96 7.00 -12.67 -1.75
C LEU A 96 6.70 -13.93 -0.92
N ALA A 97 7.49 -14.19 0.13
CA ALA A 97 7.33 -15.35 1.00
C ALA A 97 6.19 -15.23 2.02
N SER A 98 5.92 -14.02 2.52
CA SER A 98 4.86 -13.77 3.51
C SER A 98 3.45 -13.80 2.91
N ASN A 99 3.31 -13.57 1.61
CA ASN A 99 2.03 -13.66 0.91
C ASN A 99 1.87 -15.01 0.18
N PRO A 100 0.92 -15.88 0.58
CA PRO A 100 0.71 -17.19 -0.06
C PRO A 100 0.47 -17.13 -1.58
N GLN A 101 -0.09 -16.04 -2.09
CA GLN A 101 -0.41 -15.88 -3.51
C GLN A 101 0.84 -15.62 -4.38
N THR A 102 1.97 -15.26 -3.78
CA THR A 102 3.24 -14.97 -4.47
C THR A 102 4.35 -15.98 -4.17
N GLN A 103 4.12 -16.97 -3.31
CA GLN A 103 5.15 -17.97 -2.95
C GLN A 103 5.66 -18.77 -4.16
N SER A 104 4.81 -19.02 -5.18
CA SER A 104 5.22 -19.66 -6.44
C SER A 104 6.29 -18.87 -7.21
N LEU A 105 6.36 -17.55 -7.01
CA LEU A 105 7.32 -16.67 -7.69
C LEU A 105 8.71 -16.68 -7.04
N LEU A 106 8.85 -17.19 -5.81
CA LEU A 106 10.14 -17.23 -5.07
C LEU A 106 11.23 -17.98 -5.82
N HIS A 107 10.90 -19.15 -6.38
CA HIS A 107 11.87 -19.96 -7.14
C HIS A 107 12.37 -19.22 -8.39
N SER A 108 11.45 -18.55 -9.10
CA SER A 108 11.81 -17.72 -10.26
C SER A 108 12.62 -16.49 -9.85
N PHE A 109 12.27 -15.84 -8.74
CA PHE A 109 13.01 -14.71 -8.18
C PHE A 109 14.46 -15.10 -7.85
N ASP A 110 14.66 -16.16 -7.06
CA ASP A 110 16.00 -16.64 -6.69
C ASP A 110 16.84 -17.05 -7.91
N SER A 111 16.22 -17.69 -8.92
CA SER A 111 16.88 -18.04 -10.18
C SER A 111 17.25 -16.82 -11.05
N ILE A 112 16.62 -15.66 -10.84
CA ILE A 112 16.98 -14.41 -11.54
C ILE A 112 18.06 -13.67 -10.75
N VAL A 113 17.95 -13.58 -9.42
CA VAL A 113 18.96 -12.94 -8.57
C VAL A 113 20.33 -13.61 -8.72
N LEU A 114 20.39 -14.94 -8.74
CA LEU A 114 21.62 -15.71 -8.97
C LEU A 114 22.30 -15.44 -10.33
N LYS A 115 21.62 -14.76 -11.28
CA LYS A 115 22.19 -14.35 -12.59
C LYS A 115 22.66 -12.90 -12.61
N LEU A 116 22.49 -12.17 -11.52
CA LEU A 116 22.90 -10.76 -11.34
C LEU A 116 24.16 -10.64 -10.46
N GLU A 117 24.52 -11.73 -9.76
CA GLU A 117 25.80 -11.97 -9.09
C GLU A 117 26.91 -12.33 -10.09
#